data_AF-A0AAD0U4F6-F1
#
_entry.id   AF-A0AAD0U4F6-F1
#
_cell.length_a   1.000
_cell.length_b   1.000
_cell.length_c   1.000
_cell.angle_alpha   90.00
_cell.angle_beta   90.00
_cell.angle_gamma   90.00
#
_symmetry.space_group_name_H-M   'P 1'
#
loop_
_entity.id
_entity.type
_entity.pdbx_description
1 polymer ?
#
loop_
_entity_poly.entity_id
_entity_poly.type
_entity_poly.pdbx_seq_one_letter_code
_entity_poly.pdbx_strand_id
1 'polypeptide(L)'
;MKTRHILISTLFMALAGSAMAQNAPTSGNAVDTAPGTSMNSATTPSAVPSNDPFVQKRQADADAKAEYKAQKKAAKQEYKSDKKAAKAQLKQEKTESTAQRNEALATTPKTKTDTTH
;
A
#
# COMPACT_ATOMS: atom_id res chain seq x y z
N MET A 1 -23.79 10.13 -36.56
CA MET A 1 -22.73 9.73 -35.62
C MET A 1 -22.65 10.78 -34.51
N LYS A 2 -22.78 10.39 -33.24
CA LYS A 2 -22.72 11.31 -32.09
C LYS A 2 -21.65 10.81 -31.12
N THR A 3 -20.45 11.35 -31.25
CA THR A 3 -19.34 11.11 -30.34
C THR A 3 -19.62 11.82 -29.03
N ARG A 4 -19.87 11.04 -27.97
CA ARG A 4 -19.93 11.54 -26.60
C ARG A 4 -18.50 11.66 -26.10
N HIS A 5 -17.92 12.86 -26.26
CA HIS A 5 -16.70 13.23 -25.57
C HIS A 5 -17.01 13.32 -24.08
N ILE A 6 -16.80 12.21 -23.37
CA ILE A 6 -16.71 12.23 -21.91
C ILE A 6 -15.39 12.92 -21.59
N LEU A 7 -15.53 14.16 -21.13
CA LEU A 7 -14.54 14.96 -20.42
C LEU A 7 -13.81 14.09 -19.39
N ILE A 8 -12.59 13.65 -19.73
CA ILE A 8 -11.60 13.20 -18.75
C ILE A 8 -10.98 14.48 -18.17
N SER A 9 -11.68 15.09 -17.23
CA SER A 9 -11.18 16.20 -16.41
C SER A 9 -11.33 15.82 -14.95
N THR A 10 -10.36 15.06 -14.43
CA THR A 10 -10.12 14.93 -12.99
C THR A 10 -8.61 14.95 -12.74
N LEU A 11 -8.12 16.19 -12.72
CA LEU A 11 -7.15 16.74 -11.76
C LEU A 11 -6.33 15.72 -10.96
N PHE A 12 -5.09 15.47 -11.42
CA PHE A 12 -4.03 14.89 -10.60
C PHE A 12 -3.61 15.95 -9.56
N MET A 13 -4.12 15.82 -8.33
CA MET A 13 -3.69 16.66 -7.21
C MET A 13 -2.25 16.27 -6.81
N ALA A 14 -1.30 17.11 -7.21
CA ALA A 14 0.07 17.06 -6.74
C ALA A 14 0.13 17.48 -5.26
N LEU A 15 0.19 16.52 -4.34
CA LEU A 15 0.53 16.78 -2.93
C LEU A 15 2.05 16.94 -2.81
N ALA A 16 2.55 18.10 -3.22
CA ALA A 16 3.87 18.59 -2.84
C ALA A 16 3.77 19.17 -1.42
N GLY A 17 3.86 18.28 -0.42
CA GLY A 17 4.02 18.65 0.99
C GLY A 17 5.50 18.74 1.33
N SER A 18 6.00 19.97 1.37
CA SER A 18 7.33 20.38 1.80
C SER A 18 7.70 19.81 3.17
N ALA A 19 8.67 18.89 3.21
CA ALA A 19 9.42 18.62 4.43
C ALA A 19 10.29 19.86 4.73
N MET A 20 9.76 20.69 5.61
CA MET A 20 10.45 21.79 6.28
C MET A 20 11.74 21.29 6.96
N ALA A 21 12.87 21.63 6.35
CA ALA A 21 14.17 21.63 7.02
C ALA A 21 14.24 22.87 7.91
N GLN A 22 13.70 22.78 9.14
CA GLN A 22 13.90 23.79 10.17
C GLN A 22 15.25 23.55 10.86
N ASN A 23 16.34 23.91 10.18
CA ASN A 23 17.62 24.18 10.85
C ASN A 23 17.54 25.60 11.41
N ALA A 24 17.21 25.70 12.70
CA ALA A 24 17.33 26.93 13.46
C ALA A 24 18.44 26.76 14.51
N PRO A 25 19.61 27.40 14.36
CA PRO A 25 20.42 27.79 15.49
C PRO A 25 20.06 29.24 15.82
N THR A 26 19.11 29.45 16.73
CA THR A 26 18.91 30.78 17.29
C THR A 26 19.79 30.93 18.52
N SER A 27 20.74 31.85 18.37
CA SER A 27 21.17 32.83 19.37
C SER A 27 21.82 32.33 20.67
N GLY A 28 23.05 32.81 20.86
CA GLY A 28 23.34 33.61 22.03
C GLY A 28 24.30 33.00 23.03
N ASN A 29 25.53 33.51 23.05
CA ASN A 29 26.40 33.45 24.21
C ASN A 29 25.65 33.93 25.46
N ALA A 30 25.55 33.08 26.48
CA ALA A 30 25.44 33.49 27.88
C ALA A 30 26.18 32.47 28.75
N VAL A 31 27.21 32.96 29.41
CA VAL A 31 27.93 32.38 30.54
C VAL A 31 26.95 32.11 31.70
N ASP A 32 27.18 31.02 32.46
CA ASP A 32 27.20 30.95 33.93
C ASP A 32 26.60 29.66 34.55
N THR A 33 27.46 28.88 35.20
CA THR A 33 27.36 28.29 36.56
C THR A 33 26.40 27.14 36.94
N ALA A 34 27.08 26.07 37.41
CA ALA A 34 26.78 25.11 38.50
C ALA A 34 26.10 23.74 38.21
N PRO A 35 26.61 22.65 38.86
CA PRO A 35 26.13 21.27 38.69
C PRO A 35 25.09 20.87 39.76
N GLY A 36 24.05 20.13 39.38
CA GLY A 36 23.06 19.65 40.35
C GLY A 36 22.03 18.66 39.81
N THR A 37 22.26 17.38 40.11
CA THR A 37 21.29 16.31 40.42
C THR A 37 20.19 15.88 39.42
N SER A 38 20.38 14.65 38.93
CA SER A 38 19.44 13.52 38.94
C SER A 38 18.02 13.70 38.38
N MET A 39 17.80 13.14 37.19
CA MET A 39 16.55 12.45 36.86
C MET A 39 16.88 11.19 36.06
N ASN A 40 16.53 10.03 36.64
CA ASN A 40 16.45 8.74 35.98
C ASN A 40 15.41 8.81 34.84
N SER A 41 15.85 9.19 33.65
CA SER A 41 15.12 8.89 32.42
C SER A 41 15.48 7.47 32.01
N ALA A 42 14.49 6.57 32.09
CA ALA A 42 14.52 5.28 31.44
C ALA A 42 14.94 5.50 29.99
N THR A 43 16.23 5.26 29.76
CA THR A 43 16.84 5.37 28.46
C THR A 43 16.31 4.16 27.70
N THR A 44 15.26 4.37 26.91
CA THR A 44 15.21 3.67 25.62
C THR A 44 16.64 3.74 25.10
N PRO A 45 17.32 2.62 24.81
CA PRO A 45 18.65 2.71 24.25
C PRO A 45 18.46 3.41 22.91
N SER A 46 18.58 4.73 22.92
CA SER A 46 19.06 5.51 21.80
C SER A 46 20.37 4.83 21.52
N ALA A 47 20.33 3.88 20.59
CA ALA A 47 21.46 3.06 20.23
C ALA A 47 22.48 4.05 19.71
N VAL A 48 23.37 4.50 20.60
CA VAL A 48 24.50 5.33 20.23
C VAL A 48 25.17 4.51 19.14
N PRO A 49 25.19 4.98 17.88
CA PRO A 49 25.73 4.18 16.80
C PRO A 49 27.16 3.86 17.20
N SER A 50 27.47 2.57 17.32
CA SER A 50 28.84 2.16 17.63
C SER A 50 29.76 2.79 16.58
N ASN A 51 30.89 3.35 17.01
CA ASN A 51 31.88 3.87 16.06
C ASN A 51 32.67 2.74 15.38
N ASP A 52 32.47 1.48 15.79
CA ASP A 52 33.05 0.32 15.12
C ASP A 52 32.32 0.06 13.77
N PRO A 53 33.03 0.10 12.63
CA PRO A 53 32.43 -0.12 11.31
C PRO A 53 31.76 -1.48 11.17
N PHE A 54 32.23 -2.53 11.85
CA PHE A 54 31.60 -3.85 11.79
C PHE A 54 30.28 -3.91 12.56
N VAL A 55 30.17 -3.16 13.65
CA VAL A 55 28.92 -3.08 14.43
C VAL A 55 27.89 -2.25 13.66
N GLN A 56 28.30 -1.14 13.03
CA GLN A 56 27.42 -0.35 12.16
C GLN A 56 26.89 -1.20 11.00
N LYS A 57 27.77 -1.94 10.31
CA LYS A 57 27.36 -2.83 9.22
C LYS A 57 26.37 -3.89 9.70
N ARG A 58 26.60 -4.51 10.86
CA ARG A 58 25.71 -5.53 11.41
C ARG A 58 24.32 -4.97 11.72
N GLN A 59 24.26 -3.77 12.28
CA GLN A 59 23.00 -3.10 12.58
C GLN A 59 22.26 -2.75 11.28
N ALA A 60 22.94 -2.13 10.32
CA ALA A 60 22.37 -1.82 9.00
C ALA A 60 21.86 -3.08 8.26
N ASP A 61 22.64 -4.17 8.28
CA ASP A 61 22.23 -5.45 7.69
C ASP A 61 21.01 -6.05 8.40
N ALA A 62 20.93 -5.91 9.73
CA ALA A 62 19.80 -6.38 10.52
C ALA A 62 18.52 -5.59 10.20
N ASP A 63 18.63 -4.27 10.13
CA ASP A 63 17.53 -3.35 9.83
C ASP A 63 17.03 -3.56 8.39
N ALA A 64 17.94 -3.61 7.41
CA ALA A 64 17.59 -3.90 6.01
C ALA A 64 16.91 -5.26 5.86
N LYS A 65 17.36 -6.29 6.60
CA LYS A 65 16.73 -7.62 6.58
C LYS A 65 15.35 -7.61 7.25
N ALA A 66 15.15 -6.82 8.29
CA ALA A 66 13.86 -6.66 8.96
C ALA A 66 12.86 -5.95 8.01
N GLU A 67 13.28 -4.86 7.38
CA GLU A 67 12.50 -4.13 6.38
C GLU A 67 12.12 -5.02 5.19
N TYR A 68 13.09 -5.73 4.60
CA TYR A 68 12.83 -6.65 3.49
C TYR A 68 11.80 -7.72 3.87
N LYS A 69 11.91 -8.30 5.08
CA LYS A 69 10.95 -9.29 5.57
C LYS A 69 9.56 -8.68 5.79
N ALA A 70 9.48 -7.45 6.29
CA ALA A 70 8.22 -6.74 6.48
C ALA A 70 7.54 -6.47 5.12
N GLN A 71 8.27 -5.90 4.16
CA GLN A 71 7.77 -5.64 2.80
C GLN A 71 7.32 -6.93 2.11
N LYS A 72 8.14 -8.00 2.18
CA LYS A 72 7.78 -9.31 1.62
C LYS A 72 6.51 -9.89 2.23
N LYS A 73 6.31 -9.72 3.54
CA LYS A 73 5.08 -10.15 4.22
C LYS A 73 3.88 -9.31 3.77
N ALA A 74 4.02 -7.98 3.72
CA ALA A 74 2.97 -7.07 3.24
C ALA A 74 2.53 -7.41 1.81
N ALA A 75 3.48 -7.47 0.88
CA ALA A 75 3.21 -7.83 -0.52
C ALA A 75 2.54 -9.21 -0.66
N LYS A 76 2.92 -10.19 0.18
CA LYS A 76 2.27 -11.50 0.17
C LYS A 76 0.83 -11.45 0.67
N GLN A 77 0.50 -10.56 1.60
CA GLN A 77 -0.88 -10.38 2.07
C GLN A 77 -1.72 -9.66 1.03
N GLU A 78 -1.20 -8.61 0.42
CA GLU A 78 -1.85 -7.89 -0.70
C GLU A 78 -2.16 -8.84 -1.85
N TYR A 79 -1.15 -9.59 -2.33
CA TYR A 79 -1.35 -10.59 -3.39
C TYR A 79 -2.44 -11.61 -3.06
N LYS A 80 -2.53 -12.07 -1.80
CA LYS A 80 -3.56 -13.02 -1.37
C LYS A 80 -4.95 -12.37 -1.37
N SER A 81 -5.05 -11.12 -0.93
CA SER A 81 -6.28 -10.33 -0.95
C SER A 81 -6.76 -10.14 -2.38
N ASP A 82 -5.88 -9.68 -3.27
CA ASP A 82 -6.19 -9.42 -4.67
C ASP A 82 -6.60 -10.71 -5.40
N LYS A 83 -5.88 -11.81 -5.15
CA LYS A 83 -6.25 -13.12 -5.69
C LYS A 83 -7.63 -13.58 -5.22
N LYS A 84 -8.01 -13.28 -3.97
CA LYS A 84 -9.35 -13.60 -3.45
C LYS A 84 -10.41 -12.71 -4.09
N ALA A 85 -10.15 -11.41 -4.22
CA ALA A 85 -11.04 -10.46 -4.87
C ALA A 85 -11.28 -10.82 -6.34
N ALA A 86 -10.22 -11.10 -7.11
CA ALA A 86 -10.31 -11.51 -8.51
C ALA A 86 -11.09 -12.82 -8.68
N LYS A 87 -10.90 -13.81 -7.78
CA LYS A 87 -11.70 -15.04 -7.78
C LYS A 87 -13.18 -14.78 -7.49
N ALA A 88 -13.49 -13.84 -6.61
CA ALA A 88 -14.88 -13.48 -6.31
C ALA A 88 -15.55 -12.81 -7.52
N GLN A 89 -14.86 -11.87 -8.17
CA GLN A 89 -15.32 -11.22 -9.40
C GLN A 89 -15.57 -12.23 -10.51
N LEU A 90 -14.62 -13.12 -10.78
CA LEU A 90 -14.78 -14.17 -11.79
C LEU A 90 -15.98 -15.09 -11.48
N LYS A 91 -16.24 -15.39 -10.20
CA LYS A 91 -17.42 -16.18 -9.83
C LYS A 91 -18.72 -15.42 -10.09
N GLN A 92 -18.77 -14.12 -9.78
CA GLN A 92 -19.91 -13.24 -10.05
C GLN A 92 -20.19 -13.14 -11.55
N GLU A 93 -19.17 -12.86 -12.35
CA GLU A 93 -19.29 -12.80 -13.82
C GLU A 93 -19.80 -14.11 -14.40
N LYS A 94 -19.31 -15.26 -13.91
CA LYS A 94 -19.82 -16.57 -14.35
C LYS A 94 -21.29 -16.78 -13.99
N THR A 95 -21.70 -16.39 -12.79
CA THR A 95 -23.10 -16.51 -12.38
C THR A 95 -24.01 -15.61 -13.21
N GLU A 96 -23.61 -14.36 -13.43
CA GLU A 96 -24.34 -13.39 -14.24
C GLU A 96 -24.43 -13.84 -15.71
N SER A 97 -23.30 -14.27 -16.29
CA SER A 97 -23.25 -14.83 -17.64
C SER A 97 -24.14 -16.07 -17.80
N THR A 98 -24.13 -16.95 -16.81
CA THR A 98 -25.00 -18.14 -16.83
C THR A 98 -26.47 -17.77 -16.72
N ALA A 99 -26.81 -16.81 -15.86
CA ALA A 99 -28.17 -16.29 -15.75
C ALA A 99 -28.65 -15.69 -17.07
N GLN A 100 -27.86 -14.79 -17.68
CA GLN A 100 -28.15 -14.19 -18.98
C GLN A 100 -28.32 -15.24 -20.08
N ARG A 101 -27.44 -16.25 -20.13
CA ARG A 101 -27.56 -17.36 -21.08
C ARG A 101 -28.85 -18.15 -20.86
N ASN A 102 -29.19 -18.44 -19.61
CA ASN A 102 -30.39 -19.21 -19.29
C ASN A 102 -31.67 -18.41 -19.60
N GLU A 103 -31.68 -17.08 -19.37
CA GLU A 103 -32.75 -16.17 -19.79
C GLU A 103 -32.88 -16.13 -21.32
N ALA A 104 -31.77 -16.03 -22.04
CA ALA A 104 -31.77 -16.11 -23.51
C ALA A 104 -32.34 -17.45 -24.00
N LEU A 105 -31.95 -18.57 -23.39
CA LEU A 105 -32.48 -19.90 -23.73
C LEU A 105 -33.96 -20.09 -23.38
N ALA A 106 -34.44 -19.47 -22.30
CA ALA A 106 -35.84 -19.51 -21.91
C ALA A 106 -36.74 -18.66 -22.82
N THR A 107 -36.19 -17.58 -23.38
CA THR A 107 -36.89 -16.68 -24.31
C THR A 107 -36.77 -17.11 -25.78
N THR A 108 -35.78 -17.93 -26.13
CA THR A 108 -35.75 -18.57 -27.45
C THR A 108 -36.84 -19.64 -27.56
N PRO A 109 -37.82 -19.51 -28.46
CA PRO A 109 -38.83 -20.55 -28.66
C PRO A 109 -38.14 -21.83 -29.12
N LYS A 110 -38.49 -22.98 -28.52
CA LYS A 110 -38.13 -24.31 -29.03
C LYS A 110 -38.69 -24.45 -30.44
N THR A 111 -37.89 -24.12 -31.46
CA THR A 111 -38.16 -24.59 -32.81
C THR A 111 -37.95 -26.09 -32.78
N LYS A 112 -39.06 -26.83 -32.69
CA LYS A 112 -39.05 -28.27 -33.01
C LYS A 112 -38.50 -28.35 -34.43
N THR A 113 -37.26 -28.78 -34.58
CA THR A 113 -36.76 -29.22 -35.88
C THR A 113 -37.54 -30.48 -36.21
N ASP A 114 -38.63 -30.28 -36.96
CA ASP A 114 -39.43 -31.36 -37.50
C ASP A 114 -38.50 -32.28 -38.30
N THR A 115 -38.47 -33.54 -37.89
CA THR A 115 -37.73 -34.58 -38.59
C THR A 115 -38.68 -35.10 -39.66
N THR A 116 -38.75 -34.41 -40.79
CA THR A 116 -39.50 -34.86 -41.96
C THR A 116 -38.68 -34.61 -43.22
N HIS A 117 -38.06 -35.69 -43.72
CA HIS A 117 -37.93 -36.14 -45.13
C HIS A 117 -36.66 -36.97 -45.35
#